data_AF-A0A969SPM1-F1
#
_entry.id   AF-A0A969SPM1-F1
#
_cell.length_a   1.000
_cell.length_b   1.000
_cell.length_c   1.000
_cell.angle_alpha   90.00
_cell.angle_beta   90.00
_cell.angle_gamma   90.00
#
_symmetry.space_group_name_H-M   'P 1'
#
loop_
_entity.id
_entity.type
_entity.pdbx_description
1 polymer ?
#
loop_
_entity_poly.entity_id
_entity_poly.type
_entity_poly.pdbx_seq_one_letter_code
_entity_poly.pdbx_strand_id
1 'polypeptide(L)'
;MIIDVINWKQQAEQYLIKGQYEQAIHLYEQELTKSPEIKINYCYLGLLLLLQGKETEAQIAWAMPMIDSEEEVKCYTDELVKVLQTEAERREHLEEYSIVFLLRQHIREVNSNDIDNLLKLILLSINFDKFEATDLINWNVIETLNSQQHLSIETDLLLQVLQDVLKTIPLYPISLKLIEACLPYFFNPNNCFDVVLLPAVMKIGHTLKEPGQAASILELYLPFDPNNLEALRHLAIFYQNCQSYSQGIEKARLCCFLSSTLAEKIYSTHLLLRGLMTAGGYCEEVNSICKKLEELYTEFIKNQPIKITQLNTLRLLTPLFTIPHIKDTPAEFRAIHNQIAQIFQANIQTAAKEQNLNLIKPAFSEAVAQTGLACVAPDFQSEGYNSPQILTTPTKRLKIGYLSYALRTHSVGWLARWLFQHHEQEKFEINTYFVNYKLVDDWLQEWYVNQSTHAHKLGMNGLEIAQKIHDDEI
;
A
#
# COMPACT_ATOMS: atom_id res chain seq x y z
N MET A 1 21.32 55.76 8.00
CA MET A 1 21.00 54.58 8.83
C MET A 1 20.12 53.56 8.10
N ILE A 2 18.94 53.90 7.55
CA ILE A 2 18.09 52.91 6.86
C ILE A 2 18.74 52.31 5.59
N ILE A 3 19.53 53.09 4.84
CA ILE A 3 20.19 52.65 3.59
C ILE A 3 21.37 51.69 3.84
N ASP A 4 22.11 51.84 4.94
CA ASP A 4 23.23 50.95 5.30
C ASP A 4 22.75 49.59 5.83
N VAL A 5 21.65 49.57 6.60
CA VAL A 5 21.10 48.34 7.20
C VAL A 5 20.55 47.37 6.14
N ILE A 6 20.01 47.90 5.04
CA ILE A 6 19.49 47.09 3.92
C ILE A 6 20.64 46.46 3.12
N ASN A 7 21.79 47.14 3.02
CA ASN A 7 22.90 46.71 2.18
C ASN A 7 23.66 45.50 2.76
N TRP A 8 23.98 45.50 4.06
CA TRP A 8 24.75 44.41 4.65
C TRP A 8 23.93 43.12 4.82
N LYS A 9 22.62 43.20 5.13
CA LYS A 9 21.76 42.02 5.23
C LYS A 9 21.62 41.31 3.89
N GLN A 10 21.41 42.07 2.81
CA GLN A 10 21.40 41.53 1.45
C GLN A 10 22.75 40.91 1.08
N GLN A 11 23.86 41.51 1.53
CA GLN A 11 25.19 40.96 1.32
C GLN A 11 25.41 39.63 2.08
N ALA A 12 24.96 39.56 3.35
CA ALA A 12 25.04 38.34 4.15
C ALA A 12 24.16 37.22 3.57
N GLU A 13 22.96 37.55 3.07
CA GLU A 13 22.09 36.61 2.35
C GLU A 13 22.73 36.10 1.06
N GLN A 14 23.39 36.97 0.28
CA GLN A 14 24.15 36.54 -0.89
C GLN A 14 25.31 35.59 -0.53
N TYR A 15 25.99 35.83 0.60
CA TYR A 15 27.01 34.93 1.10
C TYR A 15 26.44 33.58 1.54
N LEU A 16 25.29 33.57 2.23
CA LEU A 16 24.56 32.34 2.56
C LEU A 16 24.24 31.52 1.31
N ILE A 17 23.65 32.14 0.27
CA ILE A 17 23.28 31.48 -0.98
C ILE A 17 24.51 30.93 -1.71
N LYS A 18 25.65 31.64 -1.67
CA LYS A 18 26.91 31.22 -2.29
C LYS A 18 27.72 30.19 -1.48
N GLY A 19 27.24 29.78 -0.29
CA GLY A 19 27.98 28.89 0.61
C GLY A 19 29.20 29.55 1.28
N GLN A 20 29.29 30.88 1.24
CA GLN A 20 30.36 31.68 1.81
C GLN A 20 30.07 32.00 3.29
N TYR A 21 29.95 30.95 4.12
CA TYR A 21 29.44 31.08 5.48
C TYR A 21 30.34 31.92 6.38
N GLU A 22 31.67 31.82 6.26
CA GLU A 22 32.62 32.61 7.06
C GLU A 22 32.42 34.12 6.87
N GLN A 23 32.23 34.56 5.62
CA GLN A 23 32.00 35.96 5.31
C GLN A 23 30.65 36.44 5.87
N ALA A 24 29.62 35.61 5.81
CA ALA A 24 28.31 35.92 6.38
C ALA A 24 28.36 35.99 7.91
N ILE A 25 29.02 35.03 8.57
CA ILE A 25 29.21 34.99 10.03
C ILE A 25 29.88 36.27 10.51
N HIS A 26 30.98 36.67 9.85
CA HIS A 26 31.70 37.89 10.23
C HIS A 26 30.83 39.15 10.19
N LEU A 27 29.94 39.26 9.19
CA LEU A 27 29.00 40.38 9.10
C LEU A 27 28.00 40.39 10.27
N TYR A 28 27.43 39.22 10.63
CA TYR A 28 26.50 39.13 11.75
C TYR A 28 27.19 39.39 13.11
N GLU A 29 28.42 38.91 13.32
CA GLU A 29 29.19 39.20 14.54
C GLU A 29 29.51 40.70 14.70
N GLN A 30 29.91 41.37 13.61
CA GLN A 30 30.17 42.81 13.62
C GLN A 30 28.91 43.62 13.98
N GLU A 31 27.75 43.21 13.48
CA GLU A 31 26.48 43.90 13.74
C GLU A 31 25.96 43.61 15.14
N LEU A 32 26.11 42.39 15.65
CA LEU A 32 25.79 42.06 17.04
C LEU A 32 26.68 42.78 18.06
N THR A 33 27.92 43.12 17.69
CA THR A 33 28.79 43.97 18.52
C THR A 33 28.26 45.40 18.63
N LYS A 34 27.57 45.91 17.60
CA LYS A 34 27.00 47.26 17.57
C LYS A 34 25.60 47.33 18.18
N SER A 35 24.79 46.30 17.93
CA SER A 35 23.38 46.22 18.27
C SER A 35 23.02 44.82 18.79
N PRO A 36 23.42 44.47 20.03
CA PRO A 36 23.13 43.17 20.63
C PRO A 36 21.64 42.93 20.92
N GLU A 37 20.81 43.96 20.87
CA GLU A 37 19.36 43.90 21.10
C GLU A 37 18.56 43.27 19.94
N ILE A 38 19.16 43.15 18.75
CA ILE A 38 18.47 42.67 17.55
C ILE A 38 18.49 41.13 17.52
N LYS A 39 17.47 40.51 18.15
CA LYS A 39 17.37 39.04 18.34
C LYS A 39 17.45 38.23 17.04
N ILE A 40 16.82 38.70 15.96
CA ILE A 40 16.82 38.02 14.65
C ILE A 40 18.25 37.78 14.10
N ASN A 41 19.23 38.63 14.46
CA ASN A 41 20.61 38.44 14.02
C ASN A 41 21.25 37.20 14.66
N TYR A 42 20.88 36.83 15.89
CA TYR A 42 21.32 35.58 16.52
C TYR A 42 20.75 34.35 15.82
N CYS A 43 19.51 34.41 15.32
CA CYS A 43 18.90 33.33 14.54
C CYS A 43 19.74 33.01 13.29
N TYR A 44 20.06 34.04 12.50
CA TYR A 44 20.87 33.88 11.28
C TYR A 44 22.34 33.53 11.58
N LEU A 45 22.94 34.09 12.64
CA LEU A 45 24.28 33.71 13.06
C LEU A 45 24.34 32.22 13.41
N GLY A 46 23.42 31.74 14.24
CA GLY A 46 23.36 30.33 14.61
C GLY A 46 23.09 29.43 13.41
N LEU A 47 22.22 29.84 12.48
CA LEU A 47 22.01 29.10 11.22
C LEU A 47 23.31 28.95 10.42
N LEU A 48 24.08 30.03 10.26
CA LEU A 48 25.33 30.00 9.50
C LEU A 48 26.40 29.14 10.19
N LEU A 49 26.49 29.21 11.52
CA LEU A 49 27.39 28.36 12.31
C LEU A 49 27.02 26.88 12.14
N LEU A 50 25.72 26.56 12.17
CA LEU A 50 25.23 25.19 11.94
C LEU A 50 25.63 24.69 10.55
N LEU A 51 25.41 25.50 9.51
CA LEU A 51 25.78 25.15 8.13
C LEU A 51 27.30 25.01 7.92
N GLN A 52 28.12 25.61 8.78
CA GLN A 52 29.57 25.42 8.82
C GLN A 52 29.99 24.17 9.61
N GLY A 53 29.04 23.42 10.19
CA GLY A 53 29.31 22.23 11.01
C GLY A 53 29.65 22.54 12.48
N LYS A 54 29.41 23.78 12.93
CA LYS A 54 29.67 24.24 14.31
C LYS A 54 28.40 24.24 15.13
N GLU A 55 27.84 23.05 15.33
CA GLU A 55 26.53 22.86 15.95
C GLU A 55 26.45 23.41 17.39
N THR A 56 27.48 23.18 18.21
CA THR A 56 27.51 23.70 19.60
C THR A 56 27.50 25.22 19.62
N GLU A 57 28.22 25.87 18.71
CA GLU A 57 28.28 27.33 18.61
C GLU A 57 26.95 27.91 18.13
N ALA A 58 26.26 27.21 17.22
CA ALA A 58 24.92 27.56 16.78
C ALA A 58 23.90 27.53 17.94
N GLN A 59 23.91 26.46 18.73
CA GLN A 59 23.03 26.32 19.90
C GLN A 59 23.30 27.41 20.95
N ILE A 60 24.57 27.74 21.20
CA ILE A 60 24.95 28.85 22.08
C ILE A 60 24.39 30.17 21.54
N ALA A 61 24.57 30.44 20.24
CA ALA A 61 24.07 31.67 19.62
C ALA A 61 22.54 31.79 19.76
N TRP A 62 21.79 30.70 19.59
CA TRP A 62 20.34 30.70 19.76
C TRP A 62 19.88 30.85 21.21
N ALA A 63 20.67 30.37 22.18
CA ALA A 63 20.34 30.48 23.60
C ALA A 63 20.60 31.88 24.19
N MET A 64 21.51 32.67 23.59
CA MET A 64 21.90 33.99 24.11
C MET A 64 20.72 34.96 24.34
N PRO A 65 19.72 35.08 23.43
CA PRO A 65 18.60 36.00 23.59
C PRO A 65 17.48 35.49 24.51
N MET A 66 17.59 34.30 25.11
CA MET A 66 16.51 33.64 25.86
C MET A 66 16.40 34.09 27.33
N ILE A 67 17.00 35.22 27.71
CA ILE A 67 17.04 35.72 29.10
C ILE A 67 15.81 36.63 29.43
N ASP A 68 14.93 36.85 28.46
CA ASP A 68 13.82 37.79 28.56
C ASP A 68 12.51 37.16 29.07
N SER A 69 11.42 37.94 29.09
CA SER A 69 10.10 37.50 29.58
C SER A 69 9.50 36.35 28.74
N GLU A 70 8.56 35.57 29.30
CA GLU A 70 7.95 34.41 28.62
C GLU A 70 7.33 34.75 27.26
N GLU A 71 6.67 35.92 27.13
CA GLU A 71 6.07 36.37 25.86
C GLU A 71 7.15 36.69 24.82
N GLU A 72 8.25 37.32 25.23
CA GLU A 72 9.36 37.64 24.35
C GLU A 72 10.14 36.41 23.91
N VAL A 73 10.29 35.42 24.80
CA VAL A 73 10.88 34.11 24.48
C VAL A 73 10.03 33.39 23.42
N LYS A 74 8.71 33.44 23.55
CA LYS A 74 7.81 32.85 22.55
C LYS A 74 7.93 33.50 21.18
N CYS A 75 7.86 34.84 21.11
CA CYS A 75 8.04 35.55 19.84
C CYS A 75 9.41 35.27 19.20
N TYR A 76 10.47 35.22 19.99
CA TYR A 76 11.80 34.86 19.50
C TYR A 76 11.88 33.41 18.98
N THR A 77 11.25 32.48 19.70
CA THR A 77 11.16 31.07 19.28
C THR A 77 10.46 30.95 17.93
N ASP A 78 9.34 31.65 17.74
CA ASP A 78 8.61 31.67 16.47
C ASP A 78 9.46 32.26 15.33
N GLU A 79 10.25 33.31 15.59
CA GLU A 79 11.19 33.87 14.62
C GLU A 79 12.32 32.90 14.26
N LEU A 80 12.89 32.21 15.24
CA LEU A 80 13.93 31.20 15.02
C LEU A 80 13.41 30.03 14.18
N VAL A 81 12.26 29.47 14.55
CA VAL A 81 11.59 28.39 13.79
C VAL A 81 11.35 28.84 12.35
N LYS A 82 10.87 30.06 12.13
CA LYS A 82 10.67 30.60 10.78
C LYS A 82 11.95 30.68 9.95
N VAL A 83 13.06 31.12 10.54
CA VAL A 83 14.37 31.20 9.87
C VAL A 83 14.86 29.80 9.48
N LEU A 84 14.81 28.86 10.42
CA LEU A 84 15.24 27.48 10.17
C LEU A 84 14.35 26.77 9.15
N GLN A 85 13.03 26.98 9.21
CA GLN A 85 12.06 26.42 8.27
C GLN A 85 12.31 26.95 6.84
N THR A 86 12.54 28.25 6.69
CA THR A 86 12.81 28.88 5.38
C THR A 86 14.06 28.29 4.74
N GLU A 87 15.13 28.10 5.53
CA GLU A 87 16.35 27.48 5.02
C GLU A 87 16.18 25.98 4.76
N ALA A 88 15.42 25.27 5.60
CA ALA A 88 15.12 23.85 5.39
C ALA A 88 14.37 23.63 4.06
N GLU A 89 13.38 24.47 3.76
CA GLU A 89 12.64 24.44 2.48
C GLU A 89 13.56 24.77 1.29
N ARG A 90 14.44 25.78 1.43
CA ARG A 90 15.42 26.11 0.39
C ARG A 90 16.37 24.94 0.12
N ARG A 91 16.85 24.25 1.16
CA ARG A 91 17.76 23.09 1.06
C ARG A 91 17.06 21.85 0.52
N GLU A 92 15.77 21.70 0.81
CA GLU A 92 14.92 20.66 0.26
C GLU A 92 14.79 20.80 -1.27
N HIS A 93 14.62 22.03 -1.77
CA HIS A 93 14.66 22.31 -3.22
C HIS A 93 16.04 22.05 -3.88
N LEU A 94 17.11 22.03 -3.11
CA LEU A 94 18.46 21.69 -3.56
C LEU A 94 18.81 20.21 -3.39
N GLU A 95 17.86 19.40 -2.90
CA GLU A 95 18.03 17.96 -2.62
C GLU A 95 19.13 17.67 -1.57
N GLU A 96 19.44 18.64 -0.71
CA GLU A 96 20.45 18.52 0.35
C GLU A 96 19.86 17.92 1.63
N TYR A 97 19.26 16.74 1.52
CA TYR A 97 18.40 16.14 2.56
C TYR A 97 19.08 15.91 3.92
N SER A 98 20.41 15.74 3.97
CA SER A 98 21.14 15.59 5.24
C SER A 98 21.12 16.88 6.06
N ILE A 99 21.23 18.03 5.40
CA ILE A 99 21.14 19.35 6.02
C ILE A 99 19.68 19.65 6.40
N VAL A 100 18.73 19.30 5.53
CA VAL A 100 17.28 19.43 5.85
C VAL A 100 16.94 18.66 7.13
N PHE A 101 17.43 17.43 7.27
CA PHE A 101 17.22 16.62 8.46
C PHE A 101 17.78 17.28 9.73
N LEU A 102 19.02 17.79 9.66
CA LEU A 102 19.65 18.50 10.78
C LEU A 102 18.84 19.75 11.18
N LEU A 103 18.42 20.56 10.21
CA LEU A 103 17.60 21.75 10.46
C LEU A 103 16.27 21.38 11.11
N ARG A 104 15.56 20.38 10.59
CA ARG A 104 14.27 19.92 11.15
C ARG A 104 14.40 19.32 12.54
N GLN A 105 15.53 18.67 12.84
CA GLN A 105 15.83 18.19 14.20
C GLN A 105 15.95 19.36 15.19
N HIS A 106 16.65 20.43 14.83
CA HIS A 106 16.74 21.61 15.69
C HIS A 106 15.42 22.36 15.78
N ILE A 107 14.62 22.42 14.70
CA ILE A 107 13.25 22.97 14.79
C ILE A 107 12.42 22.20 15.84
N ARG A 108 12.52 20.86 15.89
CA ARG A 108 11.84 20.04 16.92
C ARG A 108 12.35 20.35 18.33
N GLU A 109 13.65 20.56 18.51
CA GLU A 109 14.24 20.91 19.82
C GLU A 109 13.79 22.29 20.30
N VAL A 110 13.61 23.23 19.38
CA VAL A 110 13.16 24.61 19.67
C VAL A 110 11.64 24.67 19.86
N ASN A 111 10.88 23.96 19.02
CA ASN A 111 9.42 23.87 19.08
C ASN A 111 8.97 22.42 18.88
N SER A 112 8.71 21.73 20.00
CA SER A 112 8.32 20.32 20.02
C SER A 112 6.91 20.05 19.49
N ASN A 113 6.08 21.08 19.33
CA ASN A 113 4.66 20.94 18.98
C ASN A 113 4.36 21.30 17.53
N ASP A 114 5.38 21.66 16.73
CA ASP A 114 5.22 21.90 15.30
C ASP A 114 4.99 20.57 14.55
N ILE A 115 3.72 20.24 14.34
CA ILE A 115 3.33 18.97 13.74
C ILE A 115 3.85 18.81 12.31
N ASP A 116 3.85 19.86 11.49
CA ASP A 116 4.29 19.75 10.10
C ASP A 116 5.80 19.49 10.04
N ASN A 117 6.57 20.11 10.94
CA ASN A 117 7.99 19.79 11.08
C ASN A 117 8.21 18.34 11.54
N LEU A 118 7.44 17.86 12.52
CA LEU A 118 7.51 16.46 12.99
C LEU A 118 7.21 15.47 11.85
N LEU A 119 6.15 15.72 11.08
CA LEU A 119 5.75 14.89 9.95
C LEU A 119 6.85 14.84 8.87
N LYS A 120 7.43 15.99 8.51
CA LYS A 120 8.56 16.04 7.56
C LYS A 120 9.81 15.35 8.09
N LEU A 121 10.08 15.45 9.40
CA LEU A 121 11.20 14.74 10.05
C LEU A 121 10.99 13.21 10.01
N ILE A 122 9.76 12.73 10.20
CA ILE A 122 9.43 11.30 10.04
C ILE A 122 9.72 10.82 8.62
N LEU A 123 9.27 11.55 7.59
CA LEU A 123 9.53 11.18 6.19
C LEU A 123 11.02 11.09 5.89
N LEU A 124 11.82 12.07 6.33
CA LEU A 124 13.27 12.03 6.17
C LEU A 124 13.91 10.86 6.93
N SER A 125 13.43 10.56 8.13
CA SER A 125 13.93 9.43 8.93
C SER A 125 13.66 8.09 8.25
N ILE A 126 12.48 7.92 7.64
CA ILE A 126 12.13 6.75 6.85
C ILE A 126 13.03 6.66 5.62
N ASN A 127 13.20 7.77 4.88
CA ASN A 127 14.05 7.82 3.69
C ASN A 127 15.53 7.51 3.97
N PHE A 128 16.01 7.80 5.18
CA PHE A 128 17.37 7.46 5.61
C PHE A 128 17.50 6.08 6.25
N ASP A 129 16.45 5.27 6.27
CA ASP A 129 16.40 3.97 6.96
C ASP A 129 16.78 4.08 8.46
N LYS A 130 16.44 5.20 9.09
CA LYS A 130 16.72 5.51 10.51
C LYS A 130 15.48 5.56 11.39
N PHE A 131 14.30 5.44 10.81
CA PHE A 131 13.04 5.55 11.54
C PHE A 131 12.78 4.34 12.44
N GLU A 132 12.52 4.60 13.72
CA GLU A 132 12.12 3.59 14.70
C GLU A 132 10.71 3.88 15.23
N ALA A 133 9.98 2.83 15.62
CA ALA A 133 8.63 2.99 16.18
C ALA A 133 8.60 3.87 17.45
N THR A 134 9.71 3.94 18.19
CA THR A 134 9.90 4.80 19.36
C THR A 134 9.96 6.28 19.01
N ASP A 135 10.30 6.66 17.78
CA ASP A 135 10.38 8.06 17.36
C ASP A 135 9.01 8.75 17.45
N LEU A 136 7.93 8.04 17.09
CA LEU A 136 6.56 8.55 17.23
C LEU A 136 6.20 8.90 18.67
N ILE A 137 6.77 8.17 19.65
CA ILE A 137 6.57 8.39 21.08
C ILE A 137 7.52 9.49 21.58
N ASN A 138 8.81 9.38 21.25
CA ASN A 138 9.85 10.30 21.70
C ASN A 138 9.61 11.73 21.18
N TRP A 139 9.00 11.86 20.00
CA TRP A 139 8.66 13.15 19.40
C TRP A 139 7.22 13.57 19.67
N ASN A 140 6.50 12.85 20.55
CA ASN A 140 5.17 13.22 21.04
C ASN A 140 4.14 13.48 19.91
N VAL A 141 4.26 12.74 18.80
CA VAL A 141 3.53 13.00 17.54
C VAL A 141 2.04 12.76 17.76
N ILE A 142 1.70 11.66 18.44
CA ILE A 142 0.32 11.23 18.66
C ILE A 142 -0.39 12.18 19.63
N GLU A 143 0.29 12.56 20.71
CA GLU A 143 -0.23 13.51 21.69
C GLU A 143 -0.46 14.89 21.04
N THR A 144 0.45 15.32 20.16
CA THR A 144 0.32 16.58 19.41
C THR A 144 -0.92 16.54 18.51
N LEU A 145 -1.11 15.47 17.73
CA LEU A 145 -2.31 15.25 16.91
C LEU A 145 -3.60 15.17 17.75
N ASN A 146 -3.57 14.50 18.91
CA ASN A 146 -4.76 14.39 19.75
C ASN A 146 -5.16 15.70 20.43
N SER A 147 -4.22 16.63 20.61
CA SER A 147 -4.50 17.90 21.29
C SER A 147 -5.45 18.81 20.51
N GLN A 148 -5.54 18.67 19.17
CA GLN A 148 -6.43 19.41 18.26
C GLN A 148 -6.43 20.96 18.39
N GLN A 149 -5.49 21.56 19.14
CA GLN A 149 -5.46 23.00 19.37
C GLN A 149 -4.69 23.71 18.25
N HIS A 150 -5.39 24.54 17.46
CA HIS A 150 -4.80 25.49 16.50
C HIS A 150 -3.86 24.88 15.44
N LEU A 151 -4.08 23.63 15.05
CA LEU A 151 -3.24 22.95 14.06
C LEU A 151 -3.77 23.20 12.64
N SER A 152 -3.04 24.00 11.86
CA SER A 152 -3.17 24.01 10.40
C SER A 152 -2.28 22.89 9.87
N ILE A 153 -2.81 21.66 9.77
CA ILE A 153 -2.04 20.50 9.28
C ILE A 153 -2.15 20.40 7.77
N GLU A 154 -1.02 20.20 7.10
CA GLU A 154 -1.00 19.81 5.69
C GLU A 154 -1.50 18.37 5.54
N THR A 155 -2.76 18.19 5.11
CA THR A 155 -3.40 16.87 5.05
C THR A 155 -2.71 15.89 4.09
N ASP A 156 -2.10 16.41 3.02
CA ASP A 156 -1.38 15.58 2.03
C ASP A 156 -0.07 15.04 2.64
N LEU A 157 0.64 15.86 3.41
CA LEU A 157 1.80 15.45 4.19
C LEU A 157 1.42 14.39 5.23
N LEU A 158 0.32 14.60 5.96
CA LEU A 158 -0.18 13.63 6.93
C LEU A 158 -0.54 12.29 6.28
N LEU A 159 -1.17 12.33 5.11
CA LEU A 159 -1.51 11.14 4.32
C LEU A 159 -0.25 10.37 3.90
N GLN A 160 0.78 11.09 3.42
CA GLN A 160 2.06 10.50 3.03
C GLN A 160 2.77 9.84 4.21
N VAL A 161 2.86 10.55 5.35
CA VAL A 161 3.46 9.99 6.58
C VAL A 161 2.73 8.72 7.01
N LEU A 162 1.40 8.76 7.06
CA LEU A 162 0.63 7.57 7.44
C LEU A 162 0.90 6.40 6.49
N GLN A 163 0.98 6.67 5.19
CA GLN A 163 1.29 5.66 4.19
C GLN A 163 2.67 5.02 4.41
N ASP A 164 3.70 5.84 4.61
CA ASP A 164 5.09 5.37 4.69
C ASP A 164 5.39 4.72 6.04
N VAL A 165 4.79 5.21 7.13
CA VAL A 165 4.83 4.54 8.44
C VAL A 165 4.18 3.16 8.36
N LEU A 166 3.00 3.03 7.75
CA LEU A 166 2.32 1.73 7.61
C LEU A 166 3.03 0.78 6.64
N LYS A 167 3.80 1.29 5.67
CA LYS A 167 4.68 0.45 4.84
C LYS A 167 5.84 -0.12 5.66
N THR A 168 6.42 0.70 6.55
CA THR A 168 7.66 0.42 7.30
C THR A 168 7.40 -0.41 8.57
N ILE A 169 6.44 -0.02 9.40
CA ILE A 169 6.11 -0.67 10.68
C ILE A 169 4.63 -1.11 10.79
N PRO A 170 4.10 -1.91 9.83
CA PRO A 170 2.68 -2.23 9.73
C PRO A 170 2.08 -2.95 10.95
N LEU A 171 2.90 -3.68 11.73
CA LEU A 171 2.45 -4.54 12.84
C LEU A 171 2.73 -3.94 14.22
N TYR A 172 3.31 -2.75 14.30
CA TYR A 172 3.61 -2.14 15.59
C TYR A 172 2.33 -1.55 16.20
N PRO A 173 2.06 -1.75 17.50
CA PRO A 173 0.86 -1.21 18.15
C PRO A 173 0.72 0.32 18.06
N ILE A 174 1.85 1.03 17.97
CA ILE A 174 1.88 2.48 17.83
C ILE A 174 1.26 2.94 16.50
N SER A 175 1.33 2.12 15.45
CA SER A 175 0.77 2.40 14.14
C SER A 175 -0.76 2.51 14.19
N LEU A 176 -1.41 1.70 15.04
CA LEU A 176 -2.86 1.77 15.26
C LEU A 176 -3.24 3.09 15.94
N LYS A 177 -2.48 3.51 16.96
CA LYS A 177 -2.68 4.79 17.64
C LYS A 177 -2.44 5.98 16.72
N LEU A 178 -1.46 5.89 15.81
CA LEU A 178 -1.22 6.90 14.80
C LEU A 178 -2.42 7.02 13.85
N ILE A 179 -2.95 5.89 13.34
CA ILE A 179 -4.15 5.90 12.49
C ILE A 179 -5.31 6.61 13.21
N GLU A 180 -5.59 6.23 14.45
CA GLU A 180 -6.66 6.83 15.26
C GLU A 180 -6.49 8.34 15.40
N ALA A 181 -5.26 8.81 15.67
CA ALA A 181 -4.96 10.23 15.81
C ALA A 181 -5.03 11.01 14.48
N CYS A 182 -4.73 10.36 13.34
CA CYS A 182 -4.76 11.00 12.03
C CYS A 182 -6.18 11.11 11.44
N LEU A 183 -7.05 10.12 11.68
CA LEU A 183 -8.38 10.02 11.05
C LEU A 183 -9.24 11.29 11.15
N PRO A 184 -9.32 12.00 12.30
CA PRO A 184 -10.11 13.23 12.43
C PRO A 184 -9.71 14.37 11.48
N TYR A 185 -8.49 14.35 10.93
CA TYR A 185 -7.98 15.41 10.08
C TYR A 185 -8.34 15.24 8.60
N PHE A 186 -8.83 14.08 8.18
CA PHE A 186 -9.18 13.83 6.80
C PHE A 186 -10.64 14.23 6.52
N PHE A 187 -10.83 15.38 5.85
CA PHE A 187 -12.15 15.84 5.41
C PHE A 187 -12.86 14.88 4.46
N ASN A 188 -12.10 14.10 3.69
CA ASN A 188 -12.61 13.03 2.83
C ASN A 188 -12.00 11.69 3.27
N PRO A 189 -12.66 10.97 4.20
CA PRO A 189 -12.17 9.69 4.71
C PRO A 189 -11.91 8.66 3.60
N ASN A 190 -12.66 8.72 2.49
CA ASN A 190 -12.50 7.78 1.38
C ASN A 190 -11.11 7.87 0.71
N ASN A 191 -10.51 9.06 0.62
CA ASN A 191 -9.18 9.19 0.04
C ASN A 191 -8.12 8.49 0.92
N CYS A 192 -8.20 8.70 2.24
CA CYS A 192 -7.35 8.00 3.20
C CYS A 192 -7.58 6.49 3.16
N PHE A 193 -8.83 6.06 3.06
CA PHE A 193 -9.16 4.65 2.92
C PHE A 193 -8.55 4.02 1.66
N ASP A 194 -8.81 4.59 0.49
CA ASP A 194 -8.41 4.01 -0.79
C ASP A 194 -6.89 4.00 -0.99
N VAL A 195 -6.20 5.08 -0.61
CA VAL A 195 -4.76 5.28 -0.88
C VAL A 195 -3.87 4.66 0.20
N VAL A 196 -4.34 4.62 1.45
CA VAL A 196 -3.50 4.27 2.60
C VAL A 196 -4.03 3.04 3.33
N LEU A 197 -5.25 3.10 3.86
CA LEU A 197 -5.73 2.04 4.75
C LEU A 197 -5.99 0.74 4.01
N LEU A 198 -6.65 0.77 2.85
CA LEU A 198 -6.99 -0.42 2.08
C LEU A 198 -5.73 -1.21 1.66
N PRO A 199 -4.70 -0.60 1.04
CA PRO A 199 -3.45 -1.30 0.78
C PRO A 199 -2.78 -1.86 2.04
N ALA A 200 -2.78 -1.09 3.13
CA ALA A 200 -2.17 -1.50 4.40
C ALA A 200 -2.88 -2.72 5.01
N VAL A 201 -4.21 -2.70 5.15
CA VAL A 201 -4.97 -3.83 5.73
C VAL A 201 -4.91 -5.06 4.83
N MET A 202 -4.84 -4.88 3.50
CA MET A 202 -4.63 -5.99 2.57
C MET A 202 -3.26 -6.64 2.75
N LYS A 203 -2.19 -5.83 2.92
CA LYS A 203 -0.85 -6.33 3.24
C LYS A 203 -0.85 -7.04 4.60
N ILE A 204 -1.35 -6.39 5.65
CA ILE A 204 -1.37 -6.94 7.03
C ILE A 204 -2.17 -8.25 7.09
N GLY A 205 -3.43 -8.23 6.63
CA GLY A 205 -4.33 -9.37 6.78
C GLY A 205 -3.99 -10.54 5.87
N HIS A 206 -3.56 -10.30 4.64
CA HIS A 206 -3.30 -11.38 3.69
C HIS A 206 -1.81 -11.74 3.55
N THR A 207 -0.90 -10.78 3.54
CA THR A 207 0.54 -11.01 3.29
C THR A 207 1.27 -11.36 4.58
N LEU A 208 1.05 -10.57 5.64
CA LEU A 208 1.62 -10.77 6.97
C LEU A 208 0.82 -11.75 7.82
N LYS A 209 -0.39 -12.12 7.36
CA LYS A 209 -1.28 -13.12 7.99
C LYS A 209 -1.75 -12.70 9.39
N GLU A 210 -1.92 -11.39 9.61
CA GLU A 210 -2.43 -10.79 10.84
C GLU A 210 -3.85 -10.21 10.65
N PRO A 211 -4.88 -11.05 10.37
CA PRO A 211 -6.23 -10.56 10.08
C PRO A 211 -6.88 -9.83 11.25
N GLY A 212 -6.55 -10.16 12.50
CA GLY A 212 -7.06 -9.45 13.67
C GLY A 212 -6.63 -7.98 13.69
N GLN A 213 -5.34 -7.72 13.43
CA GLN A 213 -4.83 -6.35 13.35
C GLN A 213 -5.42 -5.57 12.16
N ALA A 214 -5.57 -6.23 11.01
CA ALA A 214 -6.23 -5.64 9.85
C ALA A 214 -7.70 -5.28 10.14
N ALA A 215 -8.41 -6.11 10.91
CA ALA A 215 -9.77 -5.81 11.36
C ALA A 215 -9.81 -4.59 12.29
N SER A 216 -8.89 -4.50 13.27
CA SER A 216 -8.83 -3.34 14.18
C SER A 216 -8.60 -2.02 13.47
N ILE A 217 -7.80 -2.00 12.39
CA ILE A 217 -7.62 -0.79 11.57
C ILE A 217 -8.95 -0.38 10.90
N LEU A 218 -9.70 -1.34 10.35
CA LEU A 218 -11.00 -1.05 9.72
C LEU A 218 -12.06 -0.62 10.74
N GLU A 219 -12.00 -1.11 11.97
CA GLU A 219 -12.87 -0.66 13.07
C GLU A 219 -12.64 0.82 13.40
N LEU A 220 -11.42 1.33 13.31
CA LEU A 220 -11.13 2.76 13.49
C LEU A 220 -11.71 3.62 12.37
N TYR A 221 -11.75 3.10 11.14
CA TYR A 221 -12.24 3.82 9.96
C TYR A 221 -13.78 3.92 9.91
N LEU A 222 -14.48 2.84 10.25
CA LEU A 222 -15.94 2.76 10.06
C LEU A 222 -16.78 3.83 10.78
N PRO A 223 -16.40 4.39 11.95
CA PRO A 223 -17.09 5.54 12.53
C PRO A 223 -17.19 6.75 11.60
N PHE A 224 -16.24 6.93 10.68
CA PHE A 224 -16.19 8.05 9.73
C PHE A 224 -16.99 7.79 8.45
N ASP A 225 -17.08 6.52 8.01
CA ASP A 225 -17.95 6.09 6.91
C ASP A 225 -18.61 4.73 7.21
N PRO A 226 -19.71 4.72 8.01
CA PRO A 226 -20.31 3.49 8.52
C PRO A 226 -20.89 2.56 7.44
N ASN A 227 -21.22 3.14 6.28
CA ASN A 227 -21.84 2.43 5.17
C ASN A 227 -20.83 2.11 4.05
N ASN A 228 -19.53 2.30 4.28
CA ASN A 228 -18.50 1.95 3.32
C ASN A 228 -18.51 0.44 3.04
N LEU A 229 -19.12 0.05 1.92
CA LEU A 229 -19.34 -1.35 1.60
C LEU A 229 -18.02 -2.12 1.41
N GLU A 230 -16.97 -1.45 0.95
CA GLU A 230 -15.66 -2.06 0.73
C GLU A 230 -14.95 -2.35 2.06
N ALA A 231 -14.94 -1.37 2.98
CA ALA A 231 -14.41 -1.56 4.33
C ALA A 231 -15.17 -2.68 5.08
N LEU A 232 -16.51 -2.69 5.01
CA LEU A 232 -17.34 -3.71 5.65
C LEU A 232 -17.06 -5.12 5.10
N ARG A 233 -16.84 -5.25 3.78
CA ARG A 233 -16.49 -6.53 3.14
C ARG A 233 -15.17 -7.06 3.66
N HIS A 234 -14.14 -6.22 3.70
CA HIS A 234 -12.84 -6.61 4.21
C HIS A 234 -12.87 -6.93 5.70
N LEU A 235 -13.61 -6.15 6.49
CA LEU A 235 -13.79 -6.41 7.91
C LEU A 235 -14.45 -7.77 8.16
N ALA A 236 -15.51 -8.09 7.43
CA ALA A 236 -16.15 -9.41 7.51
C ALA A 236 -15.17 -10.55 7.16
N ILE A 237 -14.37 -10.39 6.10
CA ILE A 237 -13.35 -11.37 5.71
C ILE A 237 -12.32 -11.57 6.83
N PHE A 238 -11.82 -10.48 7.41
CA PHE A 238 -10.80 -10.53 8.45
C PHE A 238 -11.32 -11.11 9.75
N TYR A 239 -12.53 -10.76 10.20
CA TYR A 239 -13.17 -11.43 11.33
C TYR A 239 -13.34 -12.93 11.11
N GLN A 240 -13.78 -13.34 9.92
CA GLN A 240 -13.89 -14.75 9.58
C GLN A 240 -12.51 -15.45 9.59
N ASN A 241 -11.44 -14.75 9.21
CA ASN A 241 -10.07 -15.30 9.20
C ASN A 241 -9.43 -15.34 10.60
N CYS A 242 -9.77 -14.41 11.49
CA CYS A 242 -9.29 -14.40 12.87
C CYS A 242 -10.23 -15.17 13.83
N GLN A 243 -11.15 -15.97 13.29
CA GLN A 243 -12.08 -16.84 14.04
C GLN A 243 -13.15 -16.09 14.87
N SER A 244 -13.30 -14.78 14.66
CA SER A 244 -14.42 -13.97 15.19
C SER A 244 -15.67 -14.15 14.33
N TYR A 245 -16.14 -15.40 14.21
CA TYR A 245 -17.15 -15.78 13.22
C TYR A 245 -18.48 -15.04 13.37
N SER A 246 -18.95 -14.80 14.59
CA SER A 246 -20.21 -14.09 14.85
C SER A 246 -20.17 -12.66 14.27
N GLN A 247 -19.12 -11.90 14.59
CA GLN A 247 -18.90 -10.56 14.04
C GLN A 247 -18.73 -10.60 12.52
N GLY A 248 -17.98 -11.58 12.01
CA GLY A 248 -17.79 -11.77 10.57
C GLY A 248 -19.09 -12.06 9.81
N ILE A 249 -20.01 -12.83 10.40
CA ILE A 249 -21.33 -13.11 9.85
C ILE A 249 -22.22 -11.86 9.92
N GLU A 250 -22.20 -11.14 11.05
CA GLU A 250 -22.97 -9.91 11.23
C GLU A 250 -22.60 -8.86 10.18
N LYS A 251 -21.30 -8.59 9.99
CA LYS A 251 -20.82 -7.66 8.95
C LYS A 251 -21.15 -8.14 7.54
N ALA A 252 -21.11 -9.44 7.28
CA ALA A 252 -21.53 -9.98 5.98
C ALA A 252 -23.04 -9.78 5.73
N ARG A 253 -23.89 -9.94 6.75
CA ARG A 253 -25.33 -9.62 6.64
C ARG A 253 -25.57 -8.14 6.38
N LEU A 254 -24.82 -7.27 7.05
CA LEU A 254 -24.88 -5.83 6.79
C LEU A 254 -24.49 -5.51 5.35
N CYS A 255 -23.45 -6.16 4.81
CA CYS A 255 -23.09 -6.04 3.39
C CYS A 255 -24.24 -6.47 2.47
N CYS A 256 -24.93 -7.57 2.78
CA CYS A 256 -26.09 -8.01 2.00
C CYS A 256 -27.23 -6.98 2.03
N PHE A 257 -27.48 -6.35 3.17
CA PHE A 257 -28.51 -5.32 3.33
C PHE A 257 -28.19 -4.05 2.53
N LEU A 258 -26.92 -3.62 2.54
CA LEU A 258 -26.48 -2.40 1.85
C LEU A 258 -26.26 -2.57 0.34
N SER A 259 -26.12 -3.82 -0.14
CA SER A 259 -25.84 -4.10 -1.55
C SER A 259 -27.02 -3.77 -2.46
N SER A 260 -26.79 -2.92 -3.46
CA SER A 260 -27.83 -2.38 -4.34
C SER A 260 -27.88 -3.11 -5.69
N THR A 261 -26.73 -3.28 -6.33
CA THR A 261 -26.60 -3.89 -7.66
C THR A 261 -26.61 -5.41 -7.59
N LEU A 262 -26.94 -6.08 -8.71
CA LEU A 262 -26.91 -7.55 -8.77
C LEU A 262 -25.50 -8.10 -8.49
N ALA A 263 -24.46 -7.44 -9.02
CA ALA A 263 -23.08 -7.87 -8.78
C ALA A 263 -22.67 -7.72 -7.31
N GLU A 264 -23.09 -6.65 -6.64
CA GLU A 264 -22.85 -6.47 -5.21
C GLU A 264 -23.57 -7.54 -4.38
N LYS A 265 -24.85 -7.79 -4.69
CA LYS A 265 -25.67 -8.80 -4.02
C LYS A 265 -25.07 -10.20 -4.17
N ILE A 266 -24.57 -10.55 -5.35
CA ILE A 266 -23.88 -11.82 -5.60
C ILE A 266 -22.68 -11.96 -4.65
N TYR A 267 -21.81 -10.93 -4.62
CA TYR A 267 -20.60 -10.99 -3.80
C TYR A 267 -20.90 -11.00 -2.30
N SER A 268 -21.83 -10.15 -1.83
CA SER A 268 -22.20 -10.10 -0.42
C SER A 268 -22.87 -11.41 0.04
N THR A 269 -23.71 -12.01 -0.80
CA THR A 269 -24.36 -13.29 -0.52
C THR A 269 -23.31 -14.40 -0.35
N HIS A 270 -22.29 -14.41 -1.20
CA HIS A 270 -21.17 -15.33 -1.02
C HIS A 270 -20.31 -15.04 0.21
N LEU A 271 -20.07 -13.77 0.54
CA LEU A 271 -19.35 -13.40 1.75
C LEU A 271 -20.08 -13.90 3.02
N LEU A 272 -21.42 -13.84 3.02
CA LEU A 272 -22.24 -14.44 4.07
C LEU A 272 -22.14 -15.96 4.07
N LEU A 273 -22.29 -16.59 2.90
CA LEU A 273 -22.18 -18.04 2.74
C LEU A 273 -20.82 -18.57 3.25
N ARG A 274 -19.73 -17.90 2.88
CA ARG A 274 -18.38 -18.16 3.36
C ARG A 274 -18.31 -18.10 4.89
N GLY A 275 -18.88 -17.06 5.50
CA GLY A 275 -18.90 -16.91 6.95
C GLY A 275 -19.63 -18.06 7.64
N LEU A 276 -20.82 -18.42 7.16
CA LEU A 276 -21.63 -19.52 7.70
C LEU A 276 -20.92 -20.88 7.56
N MET A 277 -20.32 -21.14 6.39
CA MET A 277 -19.58 -22.38 6.13
C MET A 277 -18.33 -22.51 6.99
N THR A 278 -17.59 -21.41 7.18
CA THR A 278 -16.35 -21.42 7.97
C THR A 278 -16.64 -21.57 9.46
N ALA A 279 -17.71 -20.94 9.96
CA ALA A 279 -18.12 -21.03 11.36
C ALA A 279 -18.63 -22.43 11.75
N GLY A 280 -19.32 -23.12 10.82
CA GLY A 280 -20.00 -24.38 11.09
C GLY A 280 -21.30 -24.22 11.88
N GLY A 281 -22.18 -25.23 11.86
CA GLY A 281 -23.43 -25.24 12.63
C GLY A 281 -24.64 -24.56 11.98
N TYR A 282 -24.50 -23.99 10.77
CA TYR A 282 -25.54 -23.24 10.06
C TYR A 282 -26.11 -23.98 8.82
N CYS A 283 -26.21 -25.32 8.86
CA CYS A 283 -26.50 -26.13 7.65
C CYS A 283 -27.77 -25.71 6.87
N GLU A 284 -28.89 -25.46 7.55
CA GLU A 284 -30.13 -25.03 6.90
C GLU A 284 -29.98 -23.66 6.23
N GLU A 285 -29.30 -22.74 6.91
CA GLU A 285 -29.07 -21.41 6.40
C GLU A 285 -28.09 -21.41 5.21
N VAL A 286 -27.03 -22.21 5.27
CA VAL A 286 -26.08 -22.42 4.17
C VAL A 286 -26.83 -22.87 2.90
N ASN A 287 -27.75 -23.83 3.02
CA ASN A 287 -28.55 -24.30 1.88
C ASN A 287 -29.46 -23.20 1.31
N SER A 288 -30.11 -22.43 2.19
CA SER A 288 -30.99 -21.31 1.79
C SER A 288 -30.20 -20.20 1.06
N ILE A 289 -29.06 -19.79 1.62
CA ILE A 289 -28.19 -18.76 1.05
C ILE A 289 -27.55 -19.25 -0.26
N CYS A 290 -27.15 -20.52 -0.35
CA CYS A 290 -26.65 -21.12 -1.59
C CYS A 290 -27.70 -21.04 -2.71
N LYS A 291 -28.95 -21.41 -2.41
CA LYS A 291 -30.05 -21.29 -3.37
C LYS A 291 -30.25 -19.84 -3.80
N LYS A 292 -30.19 -18.89 -2.85
CA LYS A 292 -30.31 -17.47 -3.16
C LYS A 292 -29.21 -16.97 -4.08
N LEU A 293 -27.98 -17.46 -3.90
CA LEU A 293 -26.84 -17.13 -4.75
C LEU A 293 -27.06 -17.64 -6.20
N GLU A 294 -27.55 -18.86 -6.37
CA GLU A 294 -27.88 -19.42 -7.69
C GLU A 294 -29.00 -18.64 -8.40
N GLU A 295 -30.03 -18.22 -7.66
CA GLU A 295 -31.10 -17.37 -8.18
C GLU A 295 -30.55 -16.01 -8.65
N LEU A 296 -29.68 -15.38 -7.87
CA LEU A 296 -29.04 -14.11 -8.23
C LEU A 296 -28.18 -14.24 -9.50
N TYR A 297 -27.46 -15.36 -9.66
CA TYR A 297 -26.71 -15.62 -10.89
C TYR A 297 -27.62 -15.81 -12.10
N THR A 298 -28.72 -16.56 -11.93
CA THR A 298 -29.71 -16.76 -13.01
C THR A 298 -30.32 -15.43 -13.43
N GLU A 299 -30.67 -14.57 -12.47
CA GLU A 299 -31.16 -13.22 -12.72
C GLU A 299 -30.11 -12.35 -13.43
N PHE A 300 -28.85 -12.41 -12.98
CA PHE A 300 -27.74 -11.68 -13.59
C PHE A 300 -27.47 -12.09 -15.04
N ILE A 301 -27.59 -13.38 -15.37
CA ILE A 301 -27.48 -13.88 -16.75
C ILE A 301 -28.64 -13.39 -17.60
N LYS A 302 -29.88 -13.51 -17.09
CA LYS A 302 -31.09 -13.13 -17.83
C LYS A 302 -31.12 -11.63 -18.17
N ASN A 303 -30.59 -10.79 -17.29
CA ASN A 303 -30.62 -9.34 -17.42
C ASN A 303 -29.43 -8.78 -18.23
N GLN A 304 -28.61 -9.62 -18.87
CA GLN A 304 -27.53 -9.14 -19.73
C GLN A 304 -28.08 -8.38 -20.96
N PRO A 305 -27.36 -7.35 -21.45
CA PRO A 305 -26.07 -6.84 -20.94
C PRO A 305 -26.24 -5.91 -19.72
N ILE A 306 -25.43 -6.12 -18.68
CA ILE A 306 -25.37 -5.22 -17.51
C ILE A 306 -24.01 -4.53 -17.48
N LYS A 307 -24.00 -3.20 -17.47
CA LYS A 307 -22.76 -2.45 -17.24
C LYS A 307 -22.33 -2.65 -15.79
N ILE A 308 -21.16 -3.25 -15.59
CA ILE A 308 -20.54 -3.45 -14.28
C ILE A 308 -19.13 -2.87 -14.28
N THR A 309 -18.63 -2.51 -13.09
CA THR A 309 -17.26 -2.02 -12.93
C THR A 309 -16.24 -3.15 -13.12
N GLN A 310 -14.98 -2.79 -13.39
CA GLN A 310 -13.88 -3.76 -13.47
C GLN A 310 -13.73 -4.55 -12.15
N LEU A 311 -13.81 -3.87 -11.00
CA LEU A 311 -13.75 -4.51 -9.69
C LEU A 311 -14.86 -5.54 -9.49
N ASN A 312 -16.10 -5.20 -9.84
CA ASN A 312 -17.22 -6.14 -9.74
C ASN A 312 -17.09 -7.30 -10.74
N THR A 313 -16.53 -7.05 -11.93
CA THR A 313 -16.21 -8.10 -12.90
C THR A 313 -15.23 -9.11 -12.30
N LEU A 314 -14.13 -8.64 -11.70
CA LEU A 314 -13.12 -9.49 -11.06
C LEU A 314 -13.69 -10.38 -9.93
N ARG A 315 -14.82 -9.96 -9.34
CA ARG A 315 -15.51 -10.65 -8.25
C ARG A 315 -16.61 -11.62 -8.70
N LEU A 316 -16.92 -11.71 -10.00
CA LEU A 316 -18.05 -12.52 -10.48
C LEU A 316 -17.82 -14.03 -10.36
N LEU A 317 -16.58 -14.51 -10.45
CA LEU A 317 -16.29 -15.95 -10.50
C LEU A 317 -16.06 -16.57 -9.12
N THR A 318 -15.40 -15.84 -8.22
CA THR A 318 -15.09 -16.31 -6.86
C THR A 318 -16.31 -16.90 -6.11
N PRO A 319 -17.51 -16.29 -6.16
CA PRO A 319 -18.68 -16.80 -5.44
C PRO A 319 -19.15 -18.18 -5.89
N LEU A 320 -18.91 -18.56 -7.15
CA LEU A 320 -19.31 -19.87 -7.67
C LEU A 320 -18.49 -21.01 -7.06
N PHE A 321 -17.26 -20.73 -6.58
CA PHE A 321 -16.39 -21.76 -6.00
C PHE A 321 -17.03 -22.48 -4.80
N THR A 322 -17.89 -21.80 -4.04
CA THR A 322 -18.52 -22.39 -2.83
C THR A 322 -19.64 -23.37 -3.14
N ILE A 323 -20.29 -23.29 -4.31
CA ILE A 323 -21.49 -24.08 -4.62
C ILE A 323 -21.20 -25.59 -4.67
N PRO A 324 -20.14 -26.09 -5.35
CA PRO A 324 -19.82 -27.52 -5.39
C PRO A 324 -19.49 -28.14 -4.01
N HIS A 325 -19.14 -27.31 -3.02
CA HIS A 325 -18.92 -27.79 -1.65
C HIS A 325 -20.23 -28.00 -0.86
N ILE A 326 -21.36 -27.54 -1.40
CA ILE A 326 -22.69 -27.61 -0.77
C ILE A 326 -23.59 -28.59 -1.53
N LYS A 327 -23.50 -28.60 -2.87
CA LYS A 327 -24.34 -29.42 -3.76
C LYS A 327 -23.50 -30.15 -4.80
N ASP A 328 -23.80 -31.43 -5.00
CA ASP A 328 -23.20 -32.26 -6.05
C ASP A 328 -24.11 -32.33 -7.29
N THR A 329 -24.28 -31.19 -7.96
CA THR A 329 -25.04 -31.08 -9.23
C THR A 329 -24.16 -30.46 -10.34
N PRO A 330 -23.10 -31.17 -10.79
CA PRO A 330 -22.09 -30.60 -11.66
C PRO A 330 -22.64 -30.11 -13.01
N ALA A 331 -23.67 -30.76 -13.56
CA ALA A 331 -24.28 -30.35 -14.82
C ALA A 331 -24.97 -28.98 -14.71
N GLU A 332 -25.79 -28.79 -13.66
CA GLU A 332 -26.49 -27.53 -13.39
C GLU A 332 -25.50 -26.41 -13.06
N PHE A 333 -24.53 -26.69 -12.18
CA PHE A 333 -23.47 -25.76 -11.83
C PHE A 333 -22.67 -25.29 -13.06
N ARG A 334 -22.25 -26.22 -13.92
CA ARG A 334 -21.47 -25.90 -15.13
C ARG A 334 -22.27 -25.05 -16.11
N ALA A 335 -23.59 -25.26 -16.23
CA ALA A 335 -24.43 -24.46 -17.11
C ALA A 335 -24.45 -22.98 -16.70
N ILE A 336 -24.50 -22.68 -15.41
CA ILE A 336 -24.43 -21.31 -14.87
C ILE A 336 -23.00 -20.78 -14.97
N HIS A 337 -22.02 -21.54 -14.46
CA HIS A 337 -20.62 -21.13 -14.40
C HIS A 337 -20.06 -20.76 -15.77
N ASN A 338 -20.33 -21.55 -16.80
CA ASN A 338 -19.81 -21.29 -18.14
C ASN A 338 -20.36 -19.99 -18.74
N GLN A 339 -21.63 -19.66 -18.50
CA GLN A 339 -22.22 -18.41 -18.96
C GLN A 339 -21.63 -17.21 -18.21
N ILE A 340 -21.47 -17.31 -16.89
CA ILE A 340 -20.80 -16.25 -16.10
C ILE A 340 -19.34 -16.07 -16.53
N ALA A 341 -18.62 -17.16 -16.82
CA ALA A 341 -17.25 -17.10 -17.31
C ALA A 341 -17.15 -16.41 -18.68
N GLN A 342 -18.11 -16.65 -19.58
CA GLN A 342 -18.18 -15.94 -20.87
C GLN A 342 -18.43 -14.44 -20.67
N ILE A 343 -19.36 -14.06 -19.79
CA ILE A 343 -19.64 -12.65 -19.46
C ILE A 343 -18.40 -11.98 -18.85
N PHE A 344 -17.76 -12.64 -17.89
CA PHE A 344 -16.52 -12.20 -17.27
C PHE A 344 -15.43 -11.94 -18.33
N GLN A 345 -15.20 -12.91 -19.22
CA GLN A 345 -14.18 -12.83 -20.26
C GLN A 345 -14.45 -11.68 -21.24
N ALA A 346 -15.70 -11.49 -21.65
CA ALA A 346 -16.10 -10.40 -22.55
C ALA A 346 -15.89 -9.02 -21.90
N ASN A 347 -16.26 -8.88 -20.63
CA ASN A 347 -16.11 -7.62 -19.88
C ASN A 347 -14.64 -7.25 -19.69
N ILE A 348 -13.79 -8.21 -19.30
CA ILE A 348 -12.34 -7.98 -19.16
C ILE A 348 -11.71 -7.60 -20.50
N GLN A 349 -12.05 -8.28 -21.60
CA GLN A 349 -11.54 -7.95 -22.94
C GLN A 349 -11.98 -6.55 -23.40
N THR A 350 -13.19 -6.13 -23.04
CA THR A 350 -13.70 -4.80 -23.39
C THR A 350 -12.97 -3.72 -22.59
N ALA A 351 -12.84 -3.89 -21.28
CA ALA A 351 -12.10 -2.98 -20.41
C ALA A 351 -10.62 -2.82 -20.85
N ALA A 352 -9.97 -3.93 -21.23
CA ALA A 352 -8.59 -3.90 -21.73
C ALA A 352 -8.43 -3.06 -23.01
N LYS A 353 -9.40 -3.15 -23.94
CA LYS A 353 -9.41 -2.34 -25.17
C LYS A 353 -9.64 -0.86 -24.88
N GLU A 354 -10.56 -0.54 -23.96
CA GLU A 354 -10.93 0.85 -23.63
C GLU A 354 -9.81 1.61 -22.92
N GLN A 355 -9.05 0.95 -22.05
CA GLN A 355 -7.97 1.59 -21.29
C GLN A 355 -6.69 1.83 -22.12
N ASN A 356 -6.69 1.56 -23.43
CA ASN A 356 -5.46 1.49 -24.25
C ASN A 356 -4.35 0.71 -23.52
N LEU A 357 -4.74 -0.28 -22.71
CA LEU A 357 -3.81 -1.27 -22.24
C LEU A 357 -3.46 -2.11 -23.47
N ASN A 358 -2.52 -1.58 -24.27
CA ASN A 358 -1.67 -2.32 -25.20
C ASN A 358 -0.78 -3.34 -24.45
N LEU A 359 -1.13 -3.68 -23.21
CA LEU A 359 -0.56 -4.74 -22.43
C LEU A 359 -1.02 -6.06 -23.06
N ILE A 360 -0.22 -6.50 -24.04
CA ILE A 360 -0.25 -7.82 -24.69
C ILE A 360 -1.31 -7.95 -25.80
N LYS A 361 -1.12 -7.26 -26.93
CA LYS A 361 -1.21 -7.86 -28.28
C LYS A 361 -0.43 -6.99 -29.27
N PRO A 362 0.62 -7.56 -29.90
CA PRO A 362 0.39 -8.52 -30.99
C PRO A 362 0.76 -9.98 -30.70
N ALA A 363 1.58 -10.29 -29.69
CA ALA A 363 2.15 -11.64 -29.56
C ALA A 363 1.11 -12.75 -29.34
N PHE A 364 0.05 -12.52 -28.55
CA PHE A 364 -0.92 -13.58 -28.24
C PHE A 364 -1.99 -13.83 -29.34
N SER A 365 -2.30 -12.87 -30.22
CA SER A 365 -3.21 -13.15 -31.37
C SER A 365 -2.43 -13.60 -32.58
N GLU A 366 -1.25 -13.06 -32.83
CA GLU A 366 -0.43 -13.48 -33.96
C GLU A 366 0.19 -14.85 -33.70
N ALA A 367 0.64 -15.19 -32.48
CA ALA A 367 1.13 -16.54 -32.19
C ALA A 367 0.01 -17.59 -32.27
N VAL A 368 -1.21 -17.31 -31.77
CA VAL A 368 -2.35 -18.24 -31.89
C VAL A 368 -2.83 -18.36 -33.35
N ALA A 369 -2.79 -17.26 -34.12
CA ALA A 369 -3.11 -17.29 -35.55
C ALA A 369 -2.02 -17.96 -36.41
N GLN A 370 -0.74 -17.86 -36.02
CA GLN A 370 0.40 -18.45 -36.73
C GLN A 370 0.67 -19.91 -36.34
N THR A 371 0.29 -20.34 -35.13
CA THR A 371 0.47 -21.73 -34.65
C THR A 371 -0.69 -22.66 -35.01
N GLY A 372 -1.81 -22.14 -35.51
CA GLY A 372 -2.99 -22.96 -35.86
C GLY A 372 -3.66 -23.65 -34.66
N LEU A 373 -3.21 -23.39 -33.43
CA LEU A 373 -3.77 -23.94 -32.20
C LEU A 373 -4.99 -23.11 -31.79
N ALA A 374 -6.09 -23.31 -32.51
CA ALA A 374 -7.39 -23.11 -31.89
C ALA A 374 -7.46 -23.99 -30.64
N CYS A 375 -7.95 -23.46 -29.53
CA CYS A 375 -8.37 -24.26 -28.38
C CYS A 375 -9.54 -25.15 -28.81
N VAL A 376 -9.24 -26.23 -29.52
CA VAL A 376 -10.17 -27.32 -29.78
C VAL A 376 -10.22 -28.09 -28.47
N ALA A 377 -11.36 -28.06 -27.79
CA ALA A 377 -11.64 -29.05 -26.76
C ALA A 377 -11.39 -30.43 -27.38
N PRO A 378 -10.57 -31.31 -26.77
CA PRO A 378 -10.26 -32.57 -27.39
C PRO A 378 -11.52 -33.43 -27.42
N ASP A 379 -12.23 -33.43 -28.55
CA ASP A 379 -13.09 -34.53 -28.92
C ASP A 379 -12.16 -35.72 -29.13
N PHE A 380 -12.16 -36.63 -28.15
CA PHE A 380 -11.54 -37.95 -28.27
C PHE A 380 -12.34 -38.76 -29.30
N GLN A 381 -12.12 -38.49 -30.59
CA GLN A 381 -12.38 -39.45 -31.65
C GLN A 381 -11.08 -39.74 -32.39
N SER A 382 -10.70 -41.01 -32.28
CA SER A 382 -9.46 -41.61 -32.71
C SER A 382 -9.40 -41.75 -34.22
N GLU A 383 -8.80 -40.80 -34.94
CA GLU A 383 -8.29 -41.07 -36.29
C GLU A 383 -6.95 -40.35 -36.52
N GLY A 384 -5.89 -41.15 -36.63
CA GLY A 384 -4.65 -40.84 -37.36
C GLY A 384 -3.81 -39.65 -36.86
N TYR A 385 -3.08 -39.81 -35.76
CA TYR A 385 -1.97 -38.90 -35.42
C TYR A 385 -0.86 -39.02 -36.48
N ASN A 386 -0.82 -38.06 -37.41
CA ASN A 386 0.40 -37.71 -38.10
C ASN A 386 1.41 -37.22 -37.05
N SER A 387 2.56 -37.88 -37.00
CA SER A 387 3.64 -37.62 -36.05
C SER A 387 4.01 -36.13 -36.08
N PRO A 388 4.06 -35.42 -34.94
CA PRO A 388 4.53 -34.05 -34.94
C PRO A 388 5.98 -34.03 -35.41
N GLN A 389 6.27 -33.24 -36.45
CA GLN A 389 7.62 -33.00 -36.91
C GLN A 389 8.45 -32.54 -35.72
N ILE A 390 9.41 -33.37 -35.31
CA ILE A 390 10.39 -33.07 -34.27
C ILE A 390 11.18 -31.88 -34.80
N LEU A 391 10.88 -30.68 -34.29
CA LEU A 391 11.71 -29.50 -34.46
C LEU A 391 13.05 -29.81 -33.79
N THR A 392 14.01 -30.27 -34.59
CA THR A 392 15.42 -30.40 -34.18
C THR A 392 16.03 -29.00 -34.10
N THR A 393 15.71 -28.28 -33.03
CA THR A 393 16.46 -27.10 -32.60
C THR A 393 17.51 -27.53 -31.56
N PRO A 394 18.63 -26.79 -31.43
CA PRO A 394 19.72 -27.18 -30.55
C PRO A 394 19.24 -27.23 -29.09
N THR A 395 19.99 -27.96 -28.27
CA THR A 395 19.86 -28.22 -26.82
C THR A 395 19.60 -26.96 -25.96
N LYS A 396 18.48 -26.27 -26.15
CA LYS A 396 18.01 -25.18 -25.30
C LYS A 396 16.98 -25.75 -24.35
N ARG A 397 17.17 -25.55 -23.05
CA ARG A 397 16.21 -25.97 -22.03
C ARG A 397 14.86 -25.31 -22.30
N LEU A 398 13.78 -26.08 -22.17
CA LEU A 398 12.42 -25.57 -22.31
C LEU A 398 12.03 -24.83 -21.03
N LYS A 399 11.53 -23.60 -21.16
CA LYS A 399 11.04 -22.82 -20.02
C LYS A 399 9.63 -23.28 -19.65
N ILE A 400 9.39 -23.52 -18.37
CA ILE A 400 8.06 -23.82 -17.82
C ILE A 400 7.72 -22.78 -16.75
N GLY A 401 6.57 -22.14 -16.89
CA GLY A 401 6.03 -21.19 -15.91
C GLY A 401 4.99 -21.83 -14.99
N TYR A 402 5.24 -21.81 -13.68
CA TYR A 402 4.25 -22.15 -12.66
C TYR A 402 3.74 -20.88 -11.97
N LEU A 403 2.44 -20.60 -12.09
CA LEU A 403 1.80 -19.45 -11.46
C LEU A 403 0.82 -19.93 -10.39
N SER A 404 1.02 -19.54 -9.12
CA SER A 404 0.10 -19.95 -8.07
C SER A 404 0.20 -19.13 -6.78
N TYR A 405 -0.95 -18.90 -6.16
CA TYR A 405 -1.11 -18.38 -4.80
C TYR A 405 -0.85 -19.45 -3.70
N ALA A 406 -0.84 -20.71 -4.09
CA ALA A 406 -0.94 -21.85 -3.18
C ALA A 406 0.36 -22.66 -3.03
N LEU A 407 1.47 -22.24 -3.64
CA LEU A 407 2.81 -22.83 -3.46
C LEU A 407 3.39 -22.43 -2.09
N ARG A 408 2.77 -22.95 -1.04
CA ARG A 408 3.02 -22.68 0.38
C ARG A 408 2.34 -23.77 1.21
N THR A 409 2.33 -23.68 2.53
CA THR A 409 1.62 -24.62 3.43
C THR A 409 0.10 -24.57 3.18
N HIS A 410 -0.32 -25.30 2.15
CA HIS A 410 -1.66 -25.35 1.56
C HIS A 410 -1.79 -26.69 0.83
N SER A 411 -3.01 -27.24 0.72
CA SER A 411 -3.25 -28.57 0.11
C SER A 411 -2.64 -28.69 -1.29
N VAL A 412 -2.89 -27.73 -2.17
CA VAL A 412 -2.28 -27.65 -3.51
C VAL A 412 -0.75 -27.59 -3.46
N GLY A 413 -0.19 -26.81 -2.53
CA GLY A 413 1.26 -26.73 -2.33
C GLY A 413 1.88 -28.05 -1.87
N TRP A 414 1.17 -28.86 -1.08
CA TRP A 414 1.66 -30.19 -0.73
C TRP A 414 1.61 -31.16 -1.91
N LEU A 415 0.53 -31.13 -2.68
CA LEU A 415 0.32 -32.04 -3.80
C LEU A 415 1.25 -31.74 -4.99
N ALA A 416 1.48 -30.46 -5.29
CA ALA A 416 2.34 -30.04 -6.39
C ALA A 416 3.84 -30.30 -6.14
N ARG A 417 4.25 -30.64 -4.91
CA ARG A 417 5.66 -30.75 -4.50
C ARG A 417 6.42 -31.76 -5.37
N TRP A 418 5.79 -32.88 -5.65
CA TRP A 418 6.40 -33.97 -6.43
C TRP A 418 6.67 -33.57 -7.88
N LEU A 419 5.87 -32.66 -8.45
CA LEU A 419 6.10 -32.15 -9.80
C LEU A 419 7.41 -31.37 -9.89
N PHE A 420 7.70 -30.55 -8.89
CA PHE A 420 8.94 -29.77 -8.81
C PHE A 420 10.15 -30.65 -8.48
N GLN A 421 9.98 -31.59 -7.54
CA GLN A 421 11.06 -32.46 -7.09
C GLN A 421 11.58 -33.39 -8.18
N HIS A 422 10.73 -33.81 -9.11
CA HIS A 422 11.06 -34.78 -10.16
C HIS A 422 11.21 -34.17 -11.55
N HIS A 423 11.30 -32.84 -11.66
CA HIS A 423 11.58 -32.19 -12.93
C HIS A 423 12.99 -32.52 -13.44
N GLU A 424 13.11 -32.80 -14.74
CA GLU A 424 14.41 -33.00 -15.39
C GLU A 424 15.09 -31.64 -15.62
N GLN A 425 15.86 -31.17 -14.64
CA GLN A 425 16.53 -29.85 -14.67
C GLN A 425 17.51 -29.67 -15.83
N GLU A 426 17.97 -30.76 -16.45
CA GLU A 426 18.81 -30.69 -17.66
C GLU A 426 18.01 -30.29 -18.91
N LYS A 427 16.71 -30.58 -18.94
CA LYS A 427 15.80 -30.31 -20.07
C LYS A 427 14.91 -29.10 -19.86
N PHE A 428 14.62 -28.74 -18.60
CA PHE A 428 13.64 -27.71 -18.26
C PHE A 428 14.22 -26.62 -17.35
N GLU A 429 13.84 -25.37 -17.62
CA GLU A 429 14.04 -24.22 -16.75
C GLU A 429 12.72 -23.88 -16.05
N ILE A 430 12.72 -23.95 -14.72
CA ILE A 430 11.50 -23.78 -13.91
C ILE A 430 11.41 -22.33 -13.43
N ASN A 431 10.41 -21.61 -13.93
CA ASN A 431 10.10 -20.24 -13.54
C ASN A 431 8.84 -20.25 -12.68
N THR A 432 8.96 -19.83 -11.43
CA THR A 432 7.88 -19.90 -10.45
C THR A 432 7.44 -18.51 -10.05
N TYR A 433 6.18 -18.21 -10.31
CA TYR A 433 5.54 -16.94 -10.03
C TYR A 433 4.62 -17.10 -8.81
N PHE A 434 5.11 -16.68 -7.65
CA PHE A 434 4.32 -16.69 -6.43
C PHE A 434 3.37 -15.50 -6.44
N VAL A 435 2.07 -15.76 -6.50
CA VAL A 435 1.07 -14.72 -6.34
C VAL A 435 0.93 -14.43 -4.85
N ASN A 436 1.13 -13.19 -4.42
CA ASN A 436 0.99 -12.76 -3.03
C ASN A 436 1.84 -13.61 -2.07
N TYR A 437 3.16 -13.57 -2.31
CA TYR A 437 4.18 -14.22 -1.49
C TYR A 437 4.00 -13.86 -0.01
N LYS A 438 4.08 -14.83 0.91
CA LYS A 438 3.81 -14.58 2.33
C LYS A 438 5.10 -14.17 3.01
N LEU A 439 5.04 -13.13 3.85
CA LEU A 439 6.17 -12.70 4.65
C LEU A 439 6.01 -13.26 6.07
N VAL A 440 5.88 -14.58 6.12
CA VAL A 440 5.76 -15.39 7.33
C VAL A 440 6.71 -16.57 7.18
N ASP A 441 7.05 -17.21 8.30
CA ASP A 441 7.84 -18.44 8.25
C ASP A 441 6.99 -19.59 7.69
N ASP A 442 7.13 -19.84 6.38
CA ASP A 442 6.51 -20.95 5.66
C ASP A 442 7.57 -21.75 4.92
N TRP A 443 8.06 -22.81 5.58
CA TRP A 443 9.05 -23.73 5.03
C TRP A 443 8.70 -24.24 3.62
N LEU A 444 7.42 -24.50 3.32
CA LEU A 444 7.03 -25.09 2.03
C LEU A 444 7.19 -24.06 0.91
N GLN A 445 6.85 -22.81 1.23
CA GLN A 445 7.03 -21.70 0.30
C GLN A 445 8.51 -21.49 -0.03
N GLU A 446 9.39 -21.46 0.98
CA GLU A 446 10.85 -21.38 0.75
C GLU A 446 11.41 -22.64 0.07
N TRP A 447 10.83 -23.82 0.32
CA TRP A 447 11.19 -25.04 -0.41
C TRP A 447 10.96 -24.85 -1.92
N TYR A 448 9.82 -24.32 -2.33
CA TYR A 448 9.54 -24.04 -3.75
C TYR A 448 10.49 -23.02 -4.36
N VAL A 449 10.86 -21.97 -3.60
CA VAL A 449 11.85 -20.98 -4.04
C VAL A 449 13.17 -21.69 -4.38
N ASN A 450 13.62 -22.59 -3.51
CA ASN A 450 14.86 -23.33 -3.69
C ASN A 450 14.82 -24.41 -4.78
N GLN A 451 13.63 -24.91 -5.14
CA GLN A 451 13.49 -25.89 -6.23
C GLN A 451 13.32 -25.25 -7.62
N SER A 452 13.07 -23.95 -7.67
CA SER A 452 12.85 -23.24 -8.93
C SER A 452 14.18 -22.77 -9.51
N THR A 453 14.30 -22.77 -10.84
CA THR A 453 15.45 -22.12 -11.51
C THR A 453 15.37 -20.61 -11.31
N HIS A 454 14.18 -20.04 -11.47
CA HIS A 454 13.87 -18.65 -11.15
C HIS A 454 12.62 -18.60 -10.29
N ALA A 455 12.71 -17.92 -9.16
CA ALA A 455 11.60 -17.71 -8.24
C ALA A 455 11.28 -16.22 -8.14
N HIS A 456 10.04 -15.86 -8.47
CA HIS A 456 9.54 -14.49 -8.41
C HIS A 456 8.55 -14.35 -7.25
N LYS A 457 9.00 -13.69 -6.17
CA LYS A 457 8.21 -13.38 -4.97
C LYS A 457 7.35 -12.14 -5.24
N LEU A 458 6.19 -12.31 -5.89
CA LEU A 458 5.36 -11.21 -6.38
C LEU A 458 4.22 -10.85 -5.42
N GLY A 459 3.68 -9.63 -5.60
CA GLY A 459 2.50 -9.13 -4.90
C GLY A 459 1.17 -9.67 -5.45
N MET A 460 0.09 -8.92 -5.26
CA MET A 460 -1.26 -9.26 -5.77
C MET A 460 -1.59 -8.62 -7.12
N ASN A 461 -0.72 -7.75 -7.65
CA ASN A 461 -1.02 -7.00 -8.88
C ASN A 461 -0.91 -7.92 -10.11
N GLY A 462 -2.05 -8.25 -10.71
CA GLY A 462 -2.12 -9.12 -11.88
C GLY A 462 -1.37 -8.59 -13.11
N LEU A 463 -1.29 -7.27 -13.28
CA LEU A 463 -0.58 -6.67 -14.42
C LEU A 463 0.93 -6.78 -14.26
N GLU A 464 1.46 -6.53 -13.06
CA GLU A 464 2.88 -6.72 -12.76
C GLU A 464 3.29 -8.19 -12.94
N ILE A 465 2.45 -9.13 -12.50
CA ILE A 465 2.70 -10.56 -12.69
C ILE A 465 2.71 -10.92 -14.18
N ALA A 466 1.74 -10.44 -14.95
CA ALA A 466 1.65 -10.71 -16.39
C ALA A 466 2.85 -10.11 -17.15
N GLN A 467 3.26 -8.89 -16.80
CA GLN A 467 4.46 -8.26 -17.36
C GLN A 467 5.70 -9.09 -17.05
N LYS A 468 5.86 -9.55 -15.80
CA LYS A 468 7.00 -10.36 -15.42
C LYS A 468 7.08 -11.68 -16.20
N ILE A 469 5.96 -12.38 -16.35
CA ILE A 469 5.87 -13.60 -17.16
C ILE A 469 6.26 -13.33 -18.62
N HIS A 470 5.84 -12.18 -19.17
CA HIS A 470 6.20 -11.78 -20.53
C HIS A 470 7.70 -11.49 -20.68
N ASP A 471 8.29 -10.74 -19.74
CA ASP A 471 9.71 -10.39 -19.72
C ASP A 471 10.61 -11.64 -19.63
N ASP A 472 10.12 -12.71 -18.99
CA ASP A 472 10.81 -13.98 -18.85
C ASP A 472 10.66 -14.89 -20.08
N GLU A 473 9.90 -14.45 -21.10
CA GLU A 473 9.64 -15.16 -22.37
C GLU A 473 9.11 -16.59 -22.17
N ILE A 474 8.09 -16.74 -21.31
CA ILE A 474 7.41 -18.03 -21.06
C ILE A 474 6.39 -18.36 -22.14
#